data_AF-L7RAE2-F1
#
_entry.id   AF-L7RAE2-F1
#
_cell.length_a   1.000
_cell.length_b   1.000
_cell.length_c   1.000
_cell.angle_alpha   90.00
_cell.angle_beta   90.00
_cell.angle_gamma   90.00
#
_symmetry.space_group_name_H-M   'P 1'
#
loop_
_entity.id
_entity.type
_entity.pdbx_description
1 polymer ?
#
loop_
_entity_poly.entity_id
_entity_poly.type
_entity_poly.pdbx_seq_one_letter_code
_entity_poly.pdbx_strand_id
1 'polypeptide(L)'
;LTRNDTIYIIGGHSIETNTRPPNFYKIKIDLPIGSPAVNCCVLTRGISVSSAIVTQVKENEFVIVGGYHSDNQKRMVCNTVYLDDNKIEIVEREAPEWTPDIKHGKIWFGSDMGNGVLLFG
;
A
#
# COMPACT_ATOMS: atom_id res chain seq x y z
N LEU A 1 4.77 0.98 4.62
CA LEU A 1 4.48 1.93 5.72
C LEU A 1 5.44 1.65 6.86
N THR A 2 5.85 2.66 7.61
CA THR A 2 6.71 2.50 8.79
C THR A 2 6.07 3.17 10.00
N ARG A 3 6.21 2.55 11.18
CA ARG A 3 5.89 3.16 12.46
C ARG A 3 6.87 2.61 13.49
N ASN A 4 7.61 3.50 14.14
CA ASN A 4 8.63 3.16 15.11
C ASN A 4 9.64 2.11 14.57
N ASP A 5 9.66 0.94 15.16
CA ASP A 5 10.52 -0.21 14.87
C ASP A 5 9.89 -1.22 13.90
N THR A 6 8.73 -0.89 13.33
CA THR A 6 7.91 -1.81 12.55
C THR A 6 7.70 -1.30 11.12
N ILE A 7 7.89 -2.20 10.15
CA ILE A 7 7.65 -2.01 8.72
C ILE A 7 6.45 -2.86 8.30
N TYR A 8 5.54 -2.27 7.54
CA TYR A 8 4.42 -2.97 6.92
C TYR A 8 4.57 -2.98 5.40
N ILE A 9 4.53 -4.17 4.82
CA ILE A 9 4.59 -4.43 3.38
C ILE A 9 3.21 -4.92 2.93
N ILE A 10 2.65 -4.27 1.91
CA ILE A 10 1.30 -4.54 1.40
C ILE A 10 1.38 -4.71 -0.12
N GLY A 11 0.76 -5.77 -0.65
CA GLY A 11 0.70 -6.07 -2.07
C GLY A 11 2.05 -6.47 -2.68
N GLY A 12 2.29 -6.02 -3.91
CA GLY A 12 3.46 -6.36 -4.72
C GLY A 12 3.09 -7.23 -5.93
N HIS A 13 4.08 -7.45 -6.80
CA HIS A 13 3.99 -8.35 -7.95
C HIS A 13 5.12 -9.37 -7.86
N SER A 14 4.76 -10.65 -7.93
CA SER A 14 5.71 -11.75 -8.01
C SER A 14 5.97 -12.05 -9.48
N ILE A 15 7.19 -11.75 -9.96
CA ILE A 15 7.61 -11.98 -11.34
C ILE A 15 7.61 -13.49 -11.65
N GLU A 16 8.08 -14.31 -10.71
CA GLU A 16 8.18 -15.77 -10.88
C GLU A 16 6.82 -16.43 -11.16
N THR A 17 5.78 -15.99 -10.46
CA THR A 17 4.41 -16.54 -10.62
C THR A 17 3.52 -15.70 -11.52
N ASN A 18 3.99 -14.53 -11.96
CA ASN A 18 3.21 -13.46 -12.58
C ASN A 18 1.90 -13.13 -11.82
N THR A 19 1.92 -13.14 -10.49
CA THR A 19 0.74 -12.87 -9.66
C THR A 19 0.92 -11.62 -8.79
N ARG A 20 -0.21 -11.04 -8.38
CA ARG A 20 -0.27 -9.96 -7.38
C ARG A 20 -0.94 -10.50 -6.13
N PRO A 21 -0.24 -11.31 -5.31
CA PRO A 21 -0.85 -11.87 -4.12
C PRO A 21 -1.26 -10.75 -3.15
N PRO A 22 -2.34 -10.93 -2.36
CA PRO A 22 -2.76 -9.97 -1.35
C PRO A 22 -1.85 -10.04 -0.12
N ASN A 23 -0.55 -9.89 -0.34
CA ASN A 23 0.49 -9.97 0.66
C ASN A 23 0.29 -8.86 1.69
N PHE A 24 0.42 -9.23 2.97
CA PHE A 24 0.39 -8.29 4.06
C PHE A 24 1.34 -8.77 5.15
N TYR A 25 2.49 -8.13 5.25
CA TYR A 25 3.54 -8.53 6.19
C TYR A 25 3.80 -7.41 7.18
N LYS A 26 3.98 -7.80 8.44
CA LYS A 26 4.52 -6.96 9.51
C LYS A 26 5.93 -7.44 9.82
N ILE A 27 6.91 -6.57 9.68
CA ILE A 27 8.30 -6.83 10.01
C ILE A 27 8.67 -5.95 11.20
N LYS A 28 8.99 -6.56 12.34
CA LYS A 28 9.47 -5.87 13.54
C LYS A 28 10.99 -6.00 13.63
N ILE A 29 11.67 -4.89 13.92
CA ILE A 29 13.13 -4.81 13.99
C ILE A 29 13.53 -4.42 15.42
N ASP A 30 14.22 -5.31 16.12
CA ASP A 30 14.76 -5.03 17.45
C ASP A 30 16.29 -4.87 17.36
N LEU A 31 16.85 -3.88 18.07
CA LEU A 31 18.29 -3.54 18.03
C LEU A 31 18.96 -3.74 19.41
N PRO A 32 19.14 -4.99 19.88
CA PRO A 32 19.89 -5.26 21.10
C PRO A 32 21.40 -5.06 20.92
N ILE A 33 22.14 -5.00 22.03
CA ILE A 33 23.61 -5.00 21.99
C ILE A 33 24.09 -6.33 21.40
N GLY A 34 24.87 -6.27 20.30
CA GLY A 34 25.42 -7.44 19.60
C GLY A 34 24.98 -7.51 18.14
N SER A 35 23.72 -7.86 17.87
CA SER A 35 23.20 -8.00 16.51
C SER A 35 21.71 -7.65 16.40
N PRO A 36 21.24 -7.05 15.29
CA PRO A 36 19.82 -6.82 15.03
C PRO A 36 19.02 -8.13 15.02
N ALA A 37 17.79 -8.08 15.52
CA ALA A 37 16.81 -9.16 15.41
C ALA A 37 15.63 -8.69 14.53
N VAL A 38 15.16 -9.58 13.66
CA VAL A 38 14.05 -9.29 12.74
C VAL A 38 13.00 -10.37 12.88
N ASN A 39 11.74 -9.97 13.09
CA ASN A 39 10.59 -10.86 13.14
C ASN A 39 9.60 -10.50 12.03
N CYS A 40 9.21 -11.47 11.21
CA CYS A 40 8.21 -11.30 10.16
C CYS A 40 6.94 -12.08 10.51
N CYS A 41 5.80 -11.39 10.52
CA CYS A 41 4.48 -11.96 10.72
C CYS A 41 3.61 -11.71 9.48
N VAL A 42 2.92 -12.75 8.99
CA VAL A 42 1.93 -12.62 7.93
C VAL A 42 0.59 -12.21 8.56
N LEU A 43 0.02 -11.12 8.07
CA LEU A 43 -1.28 -10.61 8.47
C LEU A 43 -2.35 -11.06 7.48
N THR A 44 -3.59 -11.16 7.95
CA THR A 44 -4.75 -11.49 7.11
C THR A 44 -5.34 -10.22 6.49
N ARG A 45 -6.21 -10.39 5.48
CA ARG A 45 -6.96 -9.29 4.82
C ARG A 45 -6.06 -8.25 4.11
N GLY A 46 -4.95 -8.70 3.52
CA GLY A 46 -4.19 -7.89 2.58
C GLY A 46 -4.96 -7.56 1.31
N ILE A 47 -4.40 -6.68 0.48
CA ILE A 47 -4.98 -6.28 -0.80
C ILE A 47 -4.09 -6.69 -1.97
N SER A 48 -4.70 -7.21 -3.03
CA SER A 48 -4.01 -7.56 -4.28
C SER A 48 -3.81 -6.30 -5.12
N VAL A 49 -2.60 -5.74 -5.06
CA VAL A 49 -2.21 -4.54 -5.79
C VAL A 49 -0.70 -4.50 -6.04
N SER A 50 -0.26 -3.97 -7.18
CA SER A 50 1.14 -3.58 -7.41
C SER A 50 1.24 -2.11 -7.80
N SER A 51 2.39 -1.49 -7.53
CA SER A 51 2.71 -0.10 -7.93
C SER A 51 1.68 0.94 -7.45
N ALA A 52 1.06 0.69 -6.30
CA ALA A 52 0.14 1.64 -5.69
C ALA A 52 0.91 2.84 -5.13
N ILE A 53 0.24 3.99 -5.08
CA ILE A 53 0.78 5.20 -4.47
C ILE A 53 0.19 5.29 -3.06
N VAL A 54 1.03 5.65 -2.09
CA VAL A 54 0.63 5.76 -0.68
C VAL A 54 0.95 7.15 -0.21
N THR A 55 -0.03 7.84 0.38
CA THR A 55 0.13 9.18 0.97
C THR A 55 -0.40 9.20 2.40
N GLN A 56 0.21 10.02 3.25
CA GLN A 56 -0.27 10.27 4.60
C GLN A 56 -1.26 11.43 4.59
N VAL A 57 -2.50 11.18 5.05
CA VAL A 57 -3.54 12.21 5.11
C VAL A 57 -3.70 12.81 6.51
N LYS A 58 -3.44 12.02 7.56
CA LYS A 58 -3.35 12.48 8.96
C LYS A 58 -2.29 11.68 9.69
N GLU A 59 -2.01 12.07 10.94
CA GLU A 59 -1.26 11.20 11.84
C GLU A 59 -1.91 9.80 11.85
N ASN A 60 -1.12 8.75 11.63
CA ASN A 60 -1.57 7.36 11.67
C ASN A 60 -2.64 6.96 10.62
N GLU A 61 -2.98 7.83 9.69
CA GLU A 61 -3.96 7.59 8.62
C GLU A 61 -3.29 7.78 7.24
N PHE A 62 -3.24 6.71 6.46
CA PHE A 62 -2.70 6.71 5.11
C PHE A 62 -3.77 6.34 4.10
N VAL A 63 -3.60 6.77 2.85
CA VAL A 63 -4.45 6.36 1.74
C VAL A 63 -3.60 5.69 0.68
N ILE A 64 -4.04 4.51 0.24
CA ILE A 64 -3.51 3.77 -0.90
C ILE A 64 -4.42 4.05 -2.09
N VAL A 65 -3.84 4.59 -3.16
CA VAL A 65 -4.55 4.94 -4.40
C VAL A 65 -3.83 4.32 -5.58
N GLY A 66 -4.63 3.84 -6.53
CA GLY A 66 -4.16 3.41 -7.83
C GLY A 66 -3.37 2.10 -7.82
N GLY A 67 -2.44 1.98 -8.76
CA GLY A 67 -1.74 0.74 -9.03
C GLY A 67 -2.53 -0.23 -9.91
N TYR A 68 -2.20 -1.50 -9.86
CA TYR A 68 -2.71 -2.51 -10.78
C TYR A 68 -3.20 -3.75 -10.03
N HIS A 69 -4.36 -4.28 -10.42
CA HIS A 69 -4.89 -5.54 -9.93
C HIS A 69 -4.40 -6.73 -10.77
N SER A 70 -4.21 -6.50 -12.07
CA SER A 70 -3.63 -7.45 -13.02
C SER A 70 -2.89 -6.67 -14.12
N ASP A 71 -2.24 -7.39 -15.04
CA ASP A 71 -1.43 -6.76 -16.10
C ASP A 71 -2.26 -5.87 -17.05
N ASN A 72 -3.57 -6.13 -17.13
CA ASN A 72 -4.49 -5.40 -18.00
C ASN A 72 -5.55 -4.61 -17.24
N GLN A 73 -5.50 -4.58 -15.90
CA GLN A 73 -6.52 -3.93 -15.08
C GLN A 73 -5.90 -3.02 -14.02
N LYS A 74 -6.09 -1.71 -14.20
CA LYS A 74 -5.79 -0.70 -13.19
C LYS A 74 -6.70 -0.88 -11.97
N ARG A 75 -6.18 -0.58 -10.78
CA ARG A 75 -6.95 -0.60 -9.54
C ARG A 75 -7.63 0.75 -9.30
N MET A 76 -8.93 0.83 -9.56
CA MET A 76 -9.70 2.08 -9.41
C MET A 76 -10.20 2.35 -7.98
N VAL A 77 -10.13 1.34 -7.10
CA VAL A 77 -10.55 1.41 -5.70
C VAL A 77 -9.45 2.06 -4.85
N CYS A 78 -9.86 2.89 -3.88
CA CYS A 78 -8.98 3.48 -2.89
C CYS A 78 -9.15 2.78 -1.54
N ASN A 79 -8.08 2.74 -0.74
CA ASN A 79 -8.13 2.19 0.61
C ASN A 79 -7.55 3.18 1.61
N THR A 80 -8.16 3.27 2.79
CA THR A 80 -7.55 3.93 3.94
C THR A 80 -6.87 2.87 4.79
N VAL A 81 -5.64 3.16 5.23
CA VAL A 81 -4.90 2.37 6.19
C VAL A 81 -4.85 3.14 7.50
N TYR A 82 -5.47 2.58 8.53
CA TYR A 82 -5.33 3.05 9.90
C TYR A 82 -4.20 2.25 10.54
N LEU A 83 -3.20 2.97 11.04
CA LEU A 83 -2.03 2.38 11.67
C LEU A 83 -1.96 2.88 13.09
N ASP A 84 -2.31 2.04 14.07
CA ASP A 84 -2.19 2.30 15.51
C ASP A 84 -0.96 1.54 16.09
N ASP A 85 -0.65 1.72 17.38
CA ASP A 85 0.55 1.17 18.04
C ASP A 85 0.70 -0.35 17.84
N ASN A 86 -0.42 -1.07 17.91
CA ASN A 86 -0.42 -2.54 17.78
C ASN A 86 -1.31 -3.07 16.65
N LYS A 87 -2.09 -2.21 16.00
CA LYS A 87 -3.09 -2.63 15.01
C LYS A 87 -2.86 -1.88 13.70
N ILE A 88 -2.95 -2.62 12.61
CA ILE A 88 -3.07 -2.04 11.27
C ILE A 88 -4.35 -2.56 10.63
N GLU A 89 -5.12 -1.69 10.02
CA GLU A 89 -6.37 -2.03 9.37
C GLU A 89 -6.47 -1.35 8.02
N ILE A 90 -6.82 -2.13 6.98
CA ILE A 90 -7.04 -1.65 5.63
C ILE A 90 -8.55 -1.68 5.39
N VAL A 91 -9.14 -0.52 5.13
CA VAL A 91 -10.56 -0.38 4.79
C VAL A 91 -10.72 0.20 3.40
N GLU A 92 -11.78 -0.18 2.71
CA GLU A 92 -12.16 0.46 1.45
C GLU A 92 -12.66 1.88 1.72
N ARG A 93 -12.31 2.80 0.83
CA ARG A 93 -12.74 4.20 0.85
C ARG A 93 -13.41 4.51 -0.48
N GLU A 94 -14.37 5.43 -0.46
CA GLU A 94 -14.92 6.02 -1.67
C GLU A 94 -13.78 6.53 -2.58
N ALA A 95 -13.79 6.04 -3.82
CA ALA A 95 -12.86 6.47 -4.84
C ALA A 95 -13.26 7.86 -5.38
N PRO A 96 -12.29 8.68 -5.82
CA PRO A 96 -12.63 9.93 -6.47
C PRO A 96 -13.38 9.68 -7.79
N GLU A 97 -14.09 10.70 -8.26
CA GLU A 97 -14.63 10.71 -9.61
C GLU A 97 -13.50 10.76 -10.64
N TRP A 98 -13.08 9.58 -11.10
CA TRP A 98 -12.05 9.46 -12.13
C TRP A 98 -12.55 10.00 -13.47
N THR A 99 -11.74 10.85 -14.10
CA THR A 99 -12.04 11.37 -15.44
C THR A 99 -12.04 10.25 -16.49
N PRO A 100 -12.71 10.44 -17.64
CA PRO A 100 -12.68 9.47 -18.72
C PRO A 100 -11.27 9.11 -19.18
N ASP A 101 -10.33 10.07 -19.22
CA ASP A 101 -8.96 9.81 -19.64
C ASP A 101 -8.24 8.85 -18.68
N ILE A 102 -8.42 9.02 -17.37
CA ILE A 102 -7.87 8.10 -16.36
C ILE A 102 -8.56 6.73 -16.43
N LYS A 103 -9.88 6.71 -16.61
CA LYS A 103 -10.65 5.45 -16.73
C LYS A 103 -10.18 4.62 -17.93
N HIS A 104 -10.05 5.24 -19.11
CA HIS A 104 -9.72 4.55 -20.36
C HIS A 104 -8.21 4.39 -20.62
N GLY A 105 -7.35 5.16 -19.94
CA GLY A 105 -5.91 5.00 -20.05
C GLY A 105 -5.46 3.59 -19.67
N LYS A 106 -4.56 2.98 -20.44
CA LYS A 106 -4.09 1.60 -20.12
C LYS A 106 -3.20 1.58 -18.88
N ILE A 107 -2.38 2.61 -18.73
CA ILE A 107 -1.41 2.76 -17.66
C ILE A 107 -1.65 4.05 -16.90
N TRP A 108 -1.16 4.07 -15.67
CA TRP A 108 -0.93 5.28 -14.89
C TRP A 108 0.32 5.11 -14.04
N PHE A 109 0.88 6.22 -13.63
CA PHE A 109 1.96 6.28 -12.67
C PHE A 109 1.83 7.57 -11.87
N GLY A 110 2.65 7.72 -10.85
CA GLY A 110 2.53 8.85 -9.97
C GLY A 110 3.31 8.67 -8.69
N SER A 111 3.19 9.66 -7.82
CA SER A 111 3.86 9.66 -6.53
C SER A 111 3.08 10.53 -5.54
N ASP A 112 3.34 10.26 -4.25
CA ASP A 112 2.97 11.16 -3.18
C ASP A 112 3.72 12.48 -3.31
N MET A 113 2.99 13.60 -3.17
CA MET A 113 3.54 14.95 -3.05
C MET A 113 3.58 15.43 -1.59
N GLY A 114 3.11 14.61 -0.66
CA GLY A 114 2.95 14.94 0.75
C GLY A 114 1.59 15.59 1.05
N ASN A 115 1.27 15.69 2.35
CA ASN A 115 0.04 16.32 2.85
C ASN A 115 -1.26 15.78 2.21
N GLY A 116 -1.32 14.49 1.89
CA GLY A 116 -2.48 13.86 1.27
C GLY A 116 -2.67 14.19 -0.22
N VAL A 117 -1.69 14.82 -0.88
CA VAL A 117 -1.76 15.19 -2.30
C VAL A 117 -0.97 14.20 -3.14
N LEU A 118 -1.56 13.77 -4.26
CA LEU A 118 -0.97 12.82 -5.19
C LEU A 118 -0.77 13.46 -6.57
N LEU A 119 0.37 13.18 -7.20
CA LEU A 119 0.59 13.44 -8.62
C LEU A 119 0.27 12.19 -9.42
N PHE A 120 -0.54 12.31 -10.46
CA PHE A 120 -0.86 11.24 -11.42
C PHE A 120 -0.39 11.62 -12.83
N GLY A 121 0.05 10.61 -13.59
CA GLY A 121 0.41 10.67 -15.00
C GLY A 121 0.04 9.39 -15.74
#